data_AF-A0A813KN86-F1
#
_entry.id   AF-A0A813KN86-F1
#
_cell.length_a   1.000
_cell.length_b   1.000
_cell.length_c   1.000
_cell.angle_alpha   90.00
_cell.angle_beta   90.00
_cell.angle_gamma   90.00
#
_symmetry.space_group_name_H-M   'P 1'
#
loop_
_entity.id
_entity.type
_entity.pdbx_description
1 polymer ?
#
loop_
_entity_poly.entity_id
_entity_poly.type
_entity_poly.pdbx_seq_one_letter_code
_entity_poly.pdbx_strand_id
1 'polypeptide(L)'
;EAAFMSSVFEQRPLLFPASKGSRDRLGALTALPTRQSLDKVLSGLEATGIGFQWGVDVNAMRYLYGGRDSPSQADAGGLVRRKALWKLFDGLGYTLQMHQPQRFDDGLHRLCFALERRFGCLVGSNAYLTPPASQGLAPHFDDVEIFVVQTEGQKRWKLYAPPAGWELANFHSRDLSEEELGPPILDVTLRPGDVLYMPRGTVHQAAAQ
;
A
#
# COMPACT_ATOMS: atom_id res chain seq x y z
N GLU A 1 -18.20 7.52 -13.92
CA GLU A 1 -17.92 8.47 -12.82
C GLU A 1 -19.14 8.68 -11.91
N ALA A 2 -20.24 9.27 -12.40
CA ALA A 2 -21.45 9.51 -11.59
C ALA A 2 -21.95 8.25 -10.85
N ALA A 3 -21.98 7.11 -11.55
CA ALA A 3 -22.37 5.83 -10.95
C ALA A 3 -21.44 5.36 -9.81
N PHE A 4 -20.12 5.58 -9.91
CA PHE A 4 -19.18 5.20 -8.85
C PHE A 4 -19.43 6.04 -7.59
N MET A 5 -19.55 7.36 -7.76
CA MET A 5 -19.79 8.26 -6.62
C MET A 5 -21.13 7.99 -5.95
N SER A 6 -22.17 7.61 -6.69
CA SER A 6 -23.51 7.43 -6.13
C SER A 6 -23.75 6.07 -5.48
N SER A 7 -23.09 4.99 -5.92
CA SER A 7 -23.43 3.61 -5.51
C SER A 7 -22.26 2.74 -5.06
N VAL A 8 -21.05 3.32 -4.98
CA VAL A 8 -19.84 2.59 -4.61
C VAL A 8 -19.03 3.36 -3.58
N PHE A 9 -18.71 4.62 -3.85
CA PHE A 9 -17.93 5.47 -2.95
C PHE A 9 -18.59 5.52 -1.56
N GLU A 10 -17.79 5.31 -0.51
CA GLU A 10 -18.18 5.18 0.90
C GLU A 10 -19.22 4.07 1.21
N GLN A 11 -19.51 3.17 0.27
CA GLN A 11 -20.56 2.16 0.43
C GLN A 11 -20.05 0.73 0.37
N ARG A 12 -19.16 0.42 -0.58
CA ARG A 12 -18.67 -0.96 -0.76
C ARG A 12 -17.36 -1.03 -1.53
N PRO A 13 -16.58 -2.10 -1.34
CA PRO A 13 -15.43 -2.37 -2.18
C PRO A 13 -15.82 -2.63 -3.65
N LEU A 14 -14.89 -2.31 -4.56
CA LEU A 14 -15.04 -2.60 -5.98
C LEU A 14 -13.69 -2.90 -6.62
N LEU A 15 -13.61 -4.04 -7.31
CA LEU A 15 -12.50 -4.39 -8.17
C LEU A 15 -12.75 -3.84 -9.59
N PHE A 16 -11.75 -3.15 -10.13
CA PHE A 16 -11.63 -2.77 -11.53
C PHE A 16 -10.55 -3.62 -12.19
N PRO A 17 -10.94 -4.70 -12.90
CA PRO A 17 -9.97 -5.57 -13.56
C PRO A 17 -9.16 -4.83 -14.62
N ALA A 18 -7.91 -5.25 -14.78
CA ALA A 18 -7.00 -4.75 -15.77
C ALA A 18 -7.58 -4.97 -17.18
N SER A 19 -7.65 -3.89 -17.95
CA SER A 19 -7.78 -3.93 -19.40
C SER A 19 -6.41 -3.66 -20.03
N LYS A 20 -6.28 -3.87 -21.35
CA LYS A 20 -5.07 -3.44 -22.06
C LYS A 20 -4.83 -1.94 -21.86
N GLY A 21 -5.88 -1.12 -22.07
CA GLY A 21 -5.77 0.33 -21.94
C GLY A 21 -5.52 0.82 -20.51
N SER A 22 -6.01 0.14 -19.47
CA SER A 22 -5.68 0.53 -18.09
C SER A 22 -4.24 0.18 -17.73
N ARG A 23 -3.71 -0.96 -18.18
CA ARG A 23 -2.29 -1.32 -18.00
C ARG A 23 -1.36 -0.31 -18.65
N ASP A 24 -1.62 0.04 -19.91
CA ASP A 24 -0.78 0.99 -20.65
C ASP A 24 -0.79 2.36 -19.96
N ARG A 25 -1.96 2.83 -19.50
CA ARG A 25 -2.07 4.09 -18.75
C ARG A 25 -1.37 4.02 -17.41
N LEU A 26 -1.57 2.97 -16.62
CA LEU A 26 -0.96 2.83 -15.29
C LEU A 26 0.56 2.71 -15.39
N GLY A 27 1.08 1.94 -16.34
CA GLY A 27 2.52 1.85 -16.60
C GLY A 27 3.14 3.16 -17.08
N ALA A 28 2.36 4.03 -17.74
CA ALA A 28 2.79 5.38 -18.09
C ALA A 28 2.68 6.40 -16.94
N LEU A 29 1.87 6.08 -15.91
CA LEU A 29 1.58 7.00 -14.81
C LEU A 29 2.59 6.92 -13.66
N THR A 30 3.30 5.81 -13.46
CA THR A 30 4.31 5.71 -12.40
C THR A 30 5.36 4.67 -12.75
N ALA A 31 6.62 4.97 -12.46
CA ALA A 31 7.73 4.01 -12.53
C ALA A 31 8.02 3.39 -11.15
N LEU A 32 7.35 3.85 -10.09
CA LEU A 32 7.39 3.28 -8.75
C LEU A 32 6.18 2.36 -8.47
N PRO A 33 6.31 1.42 -7.51
CA PRO A 33 7.48 1.16 -6.68
C PRO A 33 8.14 -0.18 -6.99
N THR A 34 8.97 -0.24 -8.04
CA THR A 34 9.78 -1.44 -8.33
C THR A 34 11.03 -1.45 -7.44
N ARG A 35 11.63 -2.63 -7.24
CA ARG A 35 12.93 -2.76 -6.54
C ARG A 35 13.99 -1.84 -7.17
N GLN A 36 14.03 -1.79 -8.50
CA GLN A 36 15.00 -0.99 -9.25
C GLN A 36 14.76 0.51 -9.07
N SER A 37 13.51 0.95 -9.16
CA SER A 37 13.15 2.36 -9.03
C SER A 37 13.40 2.88 -7.61
N LEU A 38 13.07 2.08 -6.59
CA LEU A 38 13.39 2.43 -5.20
C LEU A 38 14.90 2.50 -4.95
N ASP A 39 15.69 1.57 -5.47
CA ASP A 39 17.15 1.62 -5.34
C ASP A 39 17.75 2.85 -6.02
N LYS A 40 17.21 3.25 -7.17
CA LYS A 40 17.62 4.48 -7.87
C LYS A 40 17.34 5.73 -7.04
N VAL A 41 16.17 5.83 -6.41
CA VAL A 41 15.82 6.95 -5.52
C VAL A 41 16.78 7.01 -4.34
N LEU A 42 17.00 5.88 -3.65
CA LEU A 42 17.92 5.80 -2.52
C LEU A 42 19.36 6.18 -2.91
N SER A 43 19.85 5.65 -4.02
CA SER A 43 21.19 5.97 -4.52
C SER A 43 21.34 7.45 -4.90
N GLY A 44 20.30 8.06 -5.46
CA GLY A 44 20.30 9.48 -5.82
C GLY A 44 20.38 10.38 -4.61
N LEU A 45 19.60 10.08 -3.56
CA LEU A 45 19.60 10.84 -2.31
C LEU A 45 20.93 10.70 -1.56
N GLU A 46 21.48 9.49 -1.46
CA GLU A 46 22.77 9.26 -0.82
C GLU A 46 23.88 10.11 -1.45
N ALA A 47 23.84 10.28 -2.79
CA ALA A 47 24.80 11.12 -3.51
C ALA A 47 24.68 12.62 -3.20
N THR A 48 23.51 13.09 -2.72
CA THR A 48 23.31 14.48 -2.28
C THR A 48 23.54 14.67 -0.78
N GLY A 49 23.99 13.63 -0.06
CA GLY A 49 24.16 13.66 1.40
C GLY A 49 22.84 13.64 2.18
N ILE A 50 21.72 13.36 1.51
CA ILE A 50 20.39 13.18 2.11
C ILE A 50 20.09 11.68 2.15
N GLY A 51 19.31 11.20 3.11
CA GLY A 51 18.94 9.79 3.15
C GLY A 51 17.53 9.62 3.65
N PHE A 52 16.92 8.49 3.30
CA PHE A 52 15.66 8.10 3.92
C PHE A 52 15.84 7.85 5.40
N GLN A 53 14.78 8.09 6.15
CA GLN A 53 14.70 7.78 7.56
C GLN A 53 13.65 6.70 7.82
N TRP A 54 13.97 5.77 8.72
CA TRP A 54 13.01 4.78 9.18
C TRP A 54 11.83 5.45 9.87
N GLY A 55 10.61 4.97 9.67
CA GLY A 55 9.40 5.56 10.26
C GLY A 55 8.94 6.88 9.63
N VAL A 56 9.77 7.51 8.78
CA VAL A 56 9.44 8.76 8.09
C VAL A 56 9.24 8.51 6.60
N ASP A 57 10.25 7.95 5.94
CA ASP A 57 10.24 7.71 4.49
C ASP A 57 9.96 6.25 4.14
N VAL A 58 10.44 5.32 4.97
CA VAL A 58 10.29 3.89 4.72
C VAL A 58 10.16 3.10 6.01
N ASN A 59 9.35 2.04 5.98
CA ASN A 59 9.24 1.03 7.01
C ASN A 59 9.56 -0.34 6.44
N ALA A 60 10.05 -1.24 7.31
CA ALA A 60 10.15 -2.66 7.05
C ALA A 60 9.25 -3.40 8.04
N MET A 61 8.32 -4.19 7.53
CA MET A 61 7.42 -4.99 8.36
C MET A 61 7.17 -6.37 7.77
N ARG A 62 6.87 -7.31 8.65
CA ARG A 62 6.54 -8.69 8.31
C ARG A 62 5.50 -9.19 9.29
N TYR A 63 4.53 -9.93 8.79
CA TYR A 63 3.49 -10.57 9.59
C TYR A 63 3.67 -12.08 9.51
N LEU A 64 3.94 -12.71 10.66
CA LEU A 64 4.12 -14.15 10.79
C LEU A 64 3.55 -14.61 12.12
N TYR A 65 2.93 -15.80 12.12
CA TYR A 65 2.43 -16.46 13.33
C TYR A 65 1.52 -15.58 14.22
N GLY A 66 0.67 -14.76 13.59
CA GLY A 66 -0.26 -13.88 14.32
C GLY A 66 0.36 -12.58 14.83
N GLY A 67 1.67 -12.35 14.63
CA GLY A 67 2.38 -11.17 15.12
C GLY A 67 3.03 -10.34 14.00
N ARG A 68 3.00 -9.02 14.16
CA ARG A 68 3.73 -8.08 13.31
C ARG A 68 5.12 -7.79 13.88
N ASP A 69 6.13 -8.00 13.05
CA ASP A 69 7.55 -7.76 13.31
C ASP A 69 8.01 -6.57 12.46
N SER A 70 8.54 -5.51 13.09
CA SER A 70 8.97 -4.29 12.40
C SER A 70 10.26 -3.73 13.02
N PRO A 71 11.44 -4.14 12.52
CA PRO A 71 12.73 -3.68 13.05
C PRO A 71 12.95 -2.17 12.81
N SER A 72 12.31 -1.59 11.78
CA SER A 72 12.39 -0.15 11.51
C SER A 72 11.76 0.70 12.62
N GLN A 73 10.86 0.13 13.43
CA GLN A 73 10.24 0.86 14.53
C GLN A 73 11.24 1.17 15.66
N ALA A 74 12.21 0.28 15.90
CA ALA A 74 13.24 0.48 16.92
C ALA A 74 14.22 1.60 16.55
N ASP A 75 14.47 1.81 15.25
CA ASP A 75 15.40 2.80 14.72
C ASP A 75 14.68 4.02 14.09
N ALA A 76 13.45 4.32 14.53
CA ALA A 76 12.64 5.40 13.96
C ALA A 76 13.39 6.75 13.96
N GLY A 77 13.37 7.45 12.82
CA GLY A 77 14.14 8.66 12.56
C GLY A 77 15.61 8.42 12.16
N GLY A 78 16.12 7.21 12.35
CA GLY A 78 17.47 6.81 11.94
C GLY A 78 17.61 6.68 10.42
N LEU A 79 18.81 6.98 9.91
CA LEU A 79 19.10 6.95 8.48
C LEU A 79 19.07 5.50 7.94
N VAL A 80 18.31 5.29 6.88
CA VAL A 80 18.21 4.02 6.16
C VAL A 80 19.48 3.79 5.36
N ARG A 81 20.16 2.68 5.63
CA ARG A 81 21.30 2.21 4.81
C ARG A 81 20.78 1.25 3.75
N ARG A 82 21.06 1.50 2.46
CA ARG A 82 20.62 0.63 1.35
C ARG A 82 20.91 -0.84 1.56
N LYS A 83 22.12 -1.19 1.99
CA LYS A 83 22.49 -2.59 2.27
C LYS A 83 21.62 -3.23 3.35
N ALA A 84 21.25 -2.48 4.39
CA ALA A 84 20.38 -2.98 5.45
C ALA A 84 18.94 -3.14 4.96
N LEU A 85 18.42 -2.15 4.23
CA LEU A 85 17.08 -2.20 3.61
C LEU A 85 16.93 -3.42 2.71
N TRP A 86 17.87 -3.64 1.78
CA TRP A 86 17.81 -4.77 0.87
C TRP A 86 18.05 -6.11 1.57
N LYS A 87 18.84 -6.15 2.64
CA LYS A 87 18.96 -7.36 3.48
C LYS A 87 17.62 -7.73 4.13
N LEU A 88 16.85 -6.76 4.62
CA LEU A 88 15.52 -7.01 5.19
C LEU A 88 14.57 -7.58 4.12
N PHE A 89 14.54 -6.97 2.95
CA PHE A 89 13.65 -7.37 1.85
C PHE A 89 14.10 -8.69 1.20
N ASP A 90 15.26 -8.71 0.54
CA ASP A 90 15.73 -9.86 -0.25
C ASP A 90 16.15 -11.06 0.64
N GLY A 91 16.70 -10.78 1.83
CA GLY A 91 17.31 -11.80 2.69
C GLY A 91 16.41 -12.33 3.81
N LEU A 92 15.46 -11.52 4.29
CA LEU A 92 14.69 -11.84 5.51
C LEU A 92 13.16 -11.83 5.28
N GLY A 93 12.70 -11.52 4.06
CA GLY A 93 11.29 -11.62 3.70
C GLY A 93 10.41 -10.50 4.27
N TYR A 94 10.97 -9.33 4.54
CA TYR A 94 10.20 -8.17 4.99
C TYR A 94 9.54 -7.43 3.83
N THR A 95 8.31 -6.97 4.03
CA THR A 95 7.69 -5.95 3.18
C THR A 95 8.31 -4.59 3.46
N LEU A 96 8.62 -3.85 2.40
CA LEU A 96 8.99 -2.44 2.49
C LEU A 96 7.76 -1.58 2.19
N GLN A 97 7.44 -0.64 3.08
CA GLN A 97 6.46 0.42 2.85
C GLN A 97 7.19 1.74 2.68
N MET A 98 7.07 2.35 1.51
CA MET A 98 7.58 3.67 1.23
C MET A 98 6.46 4.70 1.36
N HIS A 99 6.72 5.73 2.15
CA HIS A 99 5.80 6.84 2.38
C HIS A 99 5.98 7.95 1.36
N GLN A 100 4.86 8.42 0.84
CA GLN A 100 4.79 9.56 -0.07
C GLN A 100 5.75 9.43 -1.28
N PRO A 101 5.73 8.30 -2.03
CA PRO A 101 6.59 8.09 -3.19
C PRO A 101 6.41 9.14 -4.30
N GLN A 102 5.28 9.85 -4.32
CA GLN A 102 5.05 10.96 -5.25
C GLN A 102 6.02 12.13 -5.09
N ARG A 103 6.80 12.19 -4.00
CA ARG A 103 7.91 13.15 -3.86
C ARG A 103 9.06 12.90 -4.84
N PHE A 104 9.15 11.68 -5.39
CA PHE A 104 10.27 11.23 -6.22
C PHE A 104 9.84 10.68 -7.58
N ASP A 105 8.54 10.65 -7.87
CA ASP A 105 7.96 10.21 -9.14
C ASP A 105 6.94 11.25 -9.64
N ASP A 106 7.32 11.97 -10.70
CA ASP A 106 6.50 13.03 -11.30
C ASP A 106 5.16 12.52 -11.82
N GLY A 107 5.10 11.27 -12.28
CA GLY A 107 3.87 10.67 -12.77
C GLY A 107 2.87 10.45 -11.64
N LEU A 108 3.35 9.88 -10.53
CA LEU A 108 2.56 9.69 -9.32
C LEU A 108 2.17 11.02 -8.68
N HIS A 109 3.05 12.02 -8.71
CA HIS A 109 2.72 13.39 -8.30
C HIS A 109 1.55 13.96 -9.09
N ARG A 110 1.60 13.88 -10.43
CA ARG A 110 0.51 14.35 -11.30
C ARG A 110 -0.79 13.59 -11.05
N LEU A 111 -0.70 12.28 -10.79
CA LEU A 111 -1.87 11.47 -10.45
C LEU A 111 -2.50 11.93 -9.13
N CYS A 112 -1.72 12.03 -8.05
CA CYS A 112 -2.18 12.52 -6.76
C CYS A 112 -2.82 13.91 -6.92
N PHE A 113 -2.14 14.85 -7.56
CA PHE A 113 -2.67 16.20 -7.81
C PHE A 113 -3.99 16.22 -8.59
N ALA A 114 -4.13 15.38 -9.61
CA ALA A 114 -5.38 15.28 -10.38
C ALA A 114 -6.53 14.73 -9.50
N LEU A 115 -6.23 13.76 -8.64
CA LEU A 115 -7.20 13.21 -7.69
C LEU A 115 -7.55 14.22 -6.59
N GLU A 116 -6.60 15.01 -6.08
CA GLU A 116 -6.86 16.09 -5.12
C GLU A 116 -7.85 17.11 -5.69
N ARG A 117 -7.62 17.56 -6.93
CA ARG A 117 -8.56 18.45 -7.62
C ARG A 117 -9.94 17.84 -7.79
N ARG A 118 -10.01 16.52 -7.97
CA ARG A 118 -11.28 15.82 -8.18
C ARG A 118 -12.05 15.59 -6.88
N PHE A 119 -11.37 15.20 -5.81
CA PHE A 119 -11.99 14.87 -4.53
C PHE A 119 -12.14 16.07 -3.60
N GLY A 120 -11.38 17.14 -3.81
CA GLY A 120 -11.40 18.32 -2.95
C GLY A 120 -10.76 18.07 -1.58
N CYS A 121 -9.91 17.06 -1.46
CA CYS A 121 -9.15 16.72 -0.25
C CYS A 121 -7.72 16.34 -0.62
N LEU A 122 -6.85 16.20 0.40
CA LEU A 122 -5.48 15.75 0.20
C LEU A 122 -5.45 14.30 -0.28
N VAL A 123 -4.56 13.99 -1.24
CA VAL A 123 -4.36 12.63 -1.76
C VAL A 123 -2.89 12.27 -1.62
N GLY A 124 -2.60 11.44 -0.64
CA GLY A 124 -1.30 10.81 -0.46
C GLY A 124 -1.19 9.48 -1.19
N SER A 125 0.00 8.89 -1.17
CA SER A 125 0.19 7.51 -1.58
C SER A 125 1.21 6.81 -0.70
N ASN A 126 1.08 5.49 -0.58
CA ASN A 126 2.07 4.60 0.00
C ASN A 126 2.38 3.50 -1.01
N ALA A 127 3.65 3.12 -1.08
CA ALA A 127 4.12 2.07 -1.96
C ALA A 127 4.53 0.84 -1.14
N TYR A 128 4.10 -0.36 -1.54
CA TYR A 128 4.38 -1.59 -0.82
C TYR A 128 5.10 -2.60 -1.71
N LEU A 129 6.35 -2.94 -1.36
CA LEU A 129 7.09 -4.04 -1.97
C LEU A 129 7.06 -5.22 -1.00
N THR A 130 6.43 -6.32 -1.40
CA THR A 130 6.32 -7.53 -0.58
C THR A 130 7.02 -8.70 -1.30
N PRO A 131 8.02 -9.37 -0.68
CA PRO A 131 8.66 -10.55 -1.26
C PRO A 131 7.66 -11.69 -1.51
N PRO A 132 7.94 -12.62 -2.44
CA PRO A 132 7.06 -13.77 -2.70
C PRO A 132 6.74 -14.58 -1.43
N ALA A 133 5.54 -15.16 -1.39
CA ALA A 133 5.07 -16.00 -0.28
C ALA A 133 5.19 -15.35 1.11
N SER A 134 5.01 -14.03 1.20
CA SER A 134 5.08 -13.28 2.46
C SER A 134 3.91 -12.33 2.66
N GLN A 135 3.65 -11.99 3.92
CA GLN A 135 2.67 -11.00 4.34
C GLN A 135 3.38 -9.92 5.16
N GLY A 136 3.09 -8.65 4.87
CA GLY A 136 3.74 -7.51 5.54
C GLY A 136 3.00 -7.04 6.78
N LEU A 137 1.68 -6.92 6.67
CA LEU A 137 0.81 -6.31 7.67
C LEU A 137 -0.19 -7.33 8.20
N ALA A 138 -0.55 -7.19 9.47
CA ALA A 138 -1.69 -7.88 10.05
C ALA A 138 -3.01 -7.37 9.42
N PRO A 139 -4.12 -8.08 9.59
CA PRO A 139 -5.45 -7.55 9.30
C PRO A 139 -5.71 -6.25 10.05
N HIS A 140 -6.19 -5.21 9.36
CA HIS A 140 -6.51 -3.89 9.94
C HIS A 140 -7.49 -3.12 9.05
N PHE A 141 -8.01 -1.99 9.54
CA PHE A 141 -8.67 -0.98 8.71
C PHE A 141 -8.01 0.39 8.91
N ASP A 142 -8.12 1.24 7.88
CA ASP A 142 -7.62 2.61 7.90
C ASP A 142 -8.77 3.64 7.98
N ASP A 143 -8.39 4.88 8.24
CA ASP A 143 -9.26 6.07 8.31
C ASP A 143 -9.41 6.83 6.98
N VAL A 144 -8.94 6.23 5.87
CA VAL A 144 -8.93 6.85 4.54
C VAL A 144 -9.62 5.97 3.50
N GLU A 145 -10.09 6.62 2.44
CA GLU A 145 -10.57 5.93 1.23
C GLU A 145 -9.37 5.40 0.44
N ILE A 146 -9.35 4.10 0.11
CA ILE A 146 -8.17 3.45 -0.47
C ILE A 146 -8.45 3.02 -1.90
N PHE A 147 -7.52 3.39 -2.79
CA PHE A 147 -7.39 2.80 -4.13
C PHE A 147 -6.06 2.05 -4.22
N VAL A 148 -6.11 0.72 -4.16
CA VAL A 148 -4.95 -0.15 -4.37
C VAL A 148 -4.72 -0.31 -5.87
N VAL A 149 -3.53 0.03 -6.35
CA VAL A 149 -3.12 -0.18 -7.74
C VAL A 149 -2.04 -1.26 -7.75
N GLN A 150 -2.31 -2.40 -8.38
CA GLN A 150 -1.31 -3.46 -8.48
C GLN A 150 -0.36 -3.14 -9.63
N THR A 151 0.93 -2.94 -9.33
CA THR A 151 1.95 -2.52 -10.31
C THR A 151 2.78 -3.68 -10.82
N GLU A 152 3.21 -4.60 -9.95
CA GLU A 152 4.05 -5.75 -10.29
C GLU A 152 3.60 -7.00 -9.53
N GLY A 153 3.92 -8.19 -10.06
CA GLY A 153 3.63 -9.45 -9.38
C GLY A 153 2.15 -9.69 -9.11
N GLN A 154 1.85 -10.53 -8.12
CA GLN A 154 0.49 -10.87 -7.71
C GLN A 154 0.36 -10.79 -6.19
N LYS A 155 -0.78 -10.27 -5.72
CA LYS A 155 -1.08 -10.19 -4.29
C LYS A 155 -2.52 -10.60 -4.05
N ARG A 156 -2.73 -11.57 -3.14
CA ARG A 156 -4.07 -11.97 -2.72
C ARG A 156 -4.54 -11.03 -1.64
N TRP A 157 -5.67 -10.37 -1.88
CA TRP A 157 -6.35 -9.46 -0.97
C TRP A 157 -7.61 -10.12 -0.43
N LYS A 158 -7.78 -10.03 0.88
CA LYS A 158 -9.02 -10.38 1.56
C LYS A 158 -9.56 -9.13 2.24
N LEU A 159 -10.82 -8.80 1.96
CA LEU A 159 -11.55 -7.72 2.61
C LEU A 159 -12.68 -8.31 3.46
N TYR A 160 -12.97 -7.68 4.59
CA TYR A 160 -14.01 -8.08 5.52
C TYR A 160 -14.88 -6.87 5.85
N ALA A 161 -16.09 -7.14 6.32
CA ALA A 161 -16.97 -6.09 6.79
C ALA A 161 -16.29 -5.32 7.96
N PRO A 162 -16.51 -4.00 8.07
CA PRO A 162 -16.14 -3.25 9.25
C PRO A 162 -16.75 -3.88 10.51
N PRO A 163 -16.07 -3.81 11.67
CA PRO A 163 -16.71 -4.13 12.94
C PRO A 163 -17.94 -3.24 13.18
N ALA A 164 -18.95 -3.77 13.85
CA ALA A 164 -20.20 -3.06 14.07
C ALA A 164 -19.98 -1.71 14.76
N GLY A 165 -20.52 -0.64 14.17
CA GLY A 165 -20.38 0.73 14.66
C GLY A 165 -19.10 1.45 14.20
N TRP A 166 -18.23 0.77 13.44
CA TRP A 166 -17.02 1.34 12.83
C TRP A 166 -17.12 1.43 11.30
N GLU A 167 -18.35 1.45 10.77
CA GLU A 167 -18.60 1.80 9.38
C GLU A 167 -18.09 3.22 9.12
N LEU A 168 -17.27 3.38 8.08
CA LEU A 168 -16.64 4.67 7.74
C LEU A 168 -15.82 5.29 8.88
N ALA A 169 -15.11 4.46 9.64
CA ALA A 169 -14.24 4.86 10.74
C ALA A 169 -13.29 6.01 10.36
N ASN A 170 -13.18 7.00 11.26
CA ASN A 170 -12.28 8.15 11.13
C ASN A 170 -10.99 7.98 11.96
N PHE A 171 -10.63 6.74 12.25
CA PHE A 171 -9.40 6.32 12.94
C PHE A 171 -8.93 5.00 12.34
N HIS A 172 -7.63 4.72 12.42
CA HIS A 172 -7.08 3.42 12.02
C HIS A 172 -7.17 2.43 13.18
N SER A 173 -7.32 1.15 12.86
CA SER A 173 -7.40 0.10 13.87
C SER A 173 -6.02 -0.27 14.40
N ARG A 174 -6.00 -1.02 15.52
CA ARG A 174 -4.86 -1.88 15.84
C ARG A 174 -4.77 -3.05 14.85
N ASP A 175 -3.67 -3.79 14.93
CA ASP A 175 -3.58 -5.11 14.31
C ASP A 175 -4.68 -6.03 14.91
N LEU A 176 -5.48 -6.65 14.05
CA LEU A 176 -6.53 -7.61 14.40
C LEU A 176 -6.00 -9.03 14.24
N SER A 177 -6.47 -9.95 15.08
CA SER A 177 -6.19 -11.38 14.93
C SER A 177 -7.18 -12.04 13.97
N GLU A 178 -6.82 -13.22 13.45
CA GLU A 178 -7.69 -13.98 12.52
C GLU A 178 -9.03 -14.37 13.18
N GLU A 179 -9.06 -14.56 14.51
CA GLU A 179 -10.27 -14.88 15.28
C GLU A 179 -11.24 -13.69 15.37
N GLU A 180 -10.76 -12.47 15.18
CA GLU A 180 -11.58 -11.25 15.15
C GLU A 180 -12.22 -11.01 13.77
N LEU A 181 -11.78 -11.77 12.76
CA LEU A 181 -12.27 -11.63 11.40
C LEU A 181 -13.53 -12.46 11.17
N GLY A 182 -14.52 -11.86 10.52
CA GLY A 182 -15.64 -12.57 9.93
C GLY A 182 -15.26 -13.31 8.64
N PRO A 183 -16.25 -13.82 7.88
CA PRO A 183 -16.00 -14.28 6.52
C PRO A 183 -15.58 -13.11 5.62
N PRO A 184 -14.64 -13.31 4.68
CA PRO A 184 -14.27 -12.26 3.75
C PRO A 184 -15.46 -11.89 2.86
N ILE A 185 -15.71 -10.60 2.71
CA ILE A 185 -16.71 -10.05 1.76
C ILE A 185 -16.14 -9.96 0.34
N LEU A 186 -14.81 -10.00 0.21
CA LEU A 186 -14.10 -10.08 -1.06
C LEU A 186 -12.79 -10.84 -0.86
N ASP A 187 -12.48 -11.79 -1.74
CA ASP A 187 -11.21 -12.52 -1.77
C ASP A 187 -10.72 -12.62 -3.22
N VAL A 188 -9.71 -11.83 -3.57
CA VAL A 188 -9.24 -11.65 -4.96
C VAL A 188 -7.73 -11.63 -5.04
N THR A 189 -7.17 -12.16 -6.12
CA THR A 189 -5.75 -11.96 -6.47
C THR A 189 -5.65 -10.82 -7.47
N LEU A 190 -5.01 -9.72 -7.07
CA LEU A 190 -4.72 -8.61 -7.97
C LEU A 190 -3.49 -8.94 -8.82
N ARG A 191 -3.54 -8.53 -10.08
CA ARG A 191 -2.51 -8.64 -11.11
C ARG A 191 -2.17 -7.24 -11.65
N PRO A 192 -1.03 -7.06 -12.33
CA PRO A 192 -0.61 -5.74 -12.80
C PRO A 192 -1.70 -5.05 -13.64
N GLY A 193 -2.07 -3.85 -13.20
CA GLY A 193 -3.11 -3.01 -13.81
C GLY A 193 -4.51 -3.14 -13.20
N ASP A 194 -4.72 -4.06 -12.27
CA ASP A 194 -5.95 -4.12 -11.46
C ASP A 194 -5.96 -2.94 -10.48
N VAL A 195 -7.16 -2.39 -10.26
CA VAL A 195 -7.39 -1.39 -9.21
C VAL A 195 -8.47 -1.89 -8.28
N LEU A 196 -8.20 -1.92 -6.97
CA LEU A 196 -9.16 -2.28 -5.94
C LEU A 196 -9.48 -1.05 -5.09
N TYR A 197 -10.75 -0.65 -5.08
CA TYR A 197 -11.25 0.38 -4.18
C TYR A 197 -11.85 -0.26 -2.92
N MET A 198 -11.62 0.36 -1.76
CA MET A 198 -12.32 0.05 -0.51
C MET A 198 -12.54 1.33 0.34
N PRO A 199 -13.73 1.49 0.95
CA PRO A 199 -13.98 2.57 1.89
C PRO A 199 -13.18 2.43 3.19
N ARG A 200 -12.95 3.54 3.88
CA ARG A 200 -12.38 3.53 5.25
C ARG A 200 -13.22 2.66 6.19
N GLY A 201 -12.58 2.07 7.20
CA GLY A 201 -13.20 1.06 8.06
C GLY A 201 -13.30 -0.35 7.47
N THR A 202 -13.06 -0.54 6.16
CA THR A 202 -12.99 -1.89 5.57
C THR A 202 -11.75 -2.63 6.09
N VAL A 203 -11.97 -3.72 6.84
CA VAL A 203 -10.87 -4.56 7.31
C VAL A 203 -10.25 -5.27 6.12
N HIS A 204 -8.92 -5.27 6.03
CA HIS A 204 -8.23 -5.87 4.91
C HIS A 204 -6.89 -6.50 5.32
N GLN A 205 -6.50 -7.52 4.57
CA GLN A 205 -5.14 -8.08 4.60
C GLN A 205 -4.70 -8.54 3.22
N ALA A 206 -3.38 -8.57 3.01
CA ALA A 206 -2.82 -8.93 1.70
C ALA A 206 -1.49 -9.67 1.81
N ALA A 207 -1.38 -10.80 1.10
CA ALA A 207 -0.18 -11.62 1.01
C ALA A 207 0.30 -11.74 -0.45
N ALA A 208 1.61 -11.62 -0.67
CA ALA A 208 2.20 -11.83 -1.99
C ALA A 208 2.22 -13.31 -2.34
N GLN A 209 1.95 -13.61 -3.62
CA GLN A 209 1.96 -14.98 -4.16
C GLN A 209 3.27 -15.29 -4.88
#